data_AF-A0A3B9UW30-F1
#
_entry.id   AF-A0A3B9UW30-F1
#
_cell.length_a   1.000
_cell.length_b   1.000
_cell.length_c   1.000
_cell.angle_alpha   90.00
_cell.angle_beta   90.00
_cell.angle_gamma   90.00
#
_symmetry.space_group_name_H-M   'P 1'
#
loop_
_entity.id
_entity.type
_entity.pdbx_description
1 polymer ?
#
loop_
_entity_poly.entity_id
_entity_poly.type
_entity_poly.pdbx_seq_one_letter_code
_entity_poly.pdbx_strand_id
1 'polypeptide(L)' 'IPEAEKASLAGVGAQYDSEVVYHSIKEDLVKQGVVYTDMESAIKEYEDIVKEYFMKCVPPSDH' A
#
# COMPACT_ATOMS: atom_id res chain seq x y z
N ILE A 1 6.48 -29.18 -30.42
CA ILE A 1 5.34 -29.41 -29.51
C ILE A 1 4.29 -28.35 -29.87
N PRO A 2 3.04 -28.75 -30.14
CA PRO A 2 2.11 -28.03 -31.00
C PRO A 2 1.41 -26.88 -30.28
N GLU A 3 0.95 -25.89 -31.04
CA GLU A 3 0.36 -24.60 -30.62
C GLU A 3 -0.81 -24.69 -29.62
N ALA A 4 -1.39 -25.88 -29.42
CA ALA A 4 -2.45 -26.15 -28.44
C ALA A 4 -2.00 -25.98 -26.97
N GLU A 5 -0.69 -26.03 -26.67
CA GLU A 5 -0.19 -25.83 -25.31
C GLU A 5 0.07 -24.35 -24.96
N LYS A 6 0.12 -23.45 -25.95
CA LYS A 6 0.33 -22.01 -25.70
C LYS A 6 -0.86 -21.35 -25.00
N ALA A 7 -2.07 -21.86 -25.22
CA ALA A 7 -3.28 -21.38 -24.56
C ALA A 7 -3.36 -21.80 -23.08
N SER A 8 -2.74 -22.92 -22.70
CA SER A 8 -2.71 -23.38 -21.30
C SER A 8 -1.87 -22.47 -20.41
N LEU A 9 -0.84 -21.83 -20.98
CA LEU A 9 0.01 -20.85 -20.28
C LEU A 9 -0.63 -19.46 -20.11
N ALA A 10 -1.74 -19.17 -20.80
CA ALA A 10 -2.46 -17.92 -20.63
C ALA A 10 -3.16 -17.82 -19.25
N GLY A 11 -3.37 -18.95 -18.57
CA GLY A 11 -3.91 -19.00 -17.21
C GLY A 11 -2.87 -18.79 -16.10
N VAL A 12 -1.57 -18.76 -16.43
CA VAL A 12 -0.48 -18.61 -15.45
C VAL A 12 0.05 -17.16 -15.41
N GLY A 13 -0.25 -16.33 -16.42
CA GLY A 13 0.13 -14.92 -16.44
C GLY A 13 -0.70 -14.00 -15.54
N ALA A 14 -1.93 -14.40 -15.20
CA ALA A 14 -2.84 -13.57 -14.39
C ALA A 14 -2.44 -13.47 -12.91
N GLN A 15 -1.58 -14.37 -12.41
CA GLN A 15 -1.05 -14.30 -11.04
C GLN A 15 0.26 -13.52 -10.91
N TYR A 16 0.94 -13.20 -12.02
CA TYR A 16 2.20 -12.45 -11.98
C TYR A 16 2.01 -10.92 -12.11
N ASP A 17 0.84 -10.48 -12.57
CA ASP A 17 0.55 -9.06 -12.82
C ASP A 17 0.18 -8.30 -11.52
N SER A 18 -0.35 -9.00 -10.52
CA SER A 18 -0.79 -8.38 -9.27
C SER A 18 0.36 -7.84 -8.41
N GLU A 19 1.52 -8.51 -8.40
CA GLU A 19 2.69 -8.05 -7.63
C GLU A 19 3.35 -6.83 -8.26
N VAL A 20 3.39 -6.76 -9.60
CA VAL A 20 3.94 -5.63 -10.36
C VAL A 20 3.05 -4.40 -10.18
N VAL A 21 1.72 -4.57 -10.25
CA VAL A 21 0.76 -3.49 -10.02
C VAL A 21 0.81 -3.00 -8.57
N TYR A 22 0.93 -3.90 -7.59
CA TYR A 22 1.03 -3.49 -6.18
C TYR A 22 2.33 -2.73 -5.90
N HIS A 23 3.45 -3.18 -6.47
CA HIS A 23 4.72 -2.46 -6.36
C HIS A 23 4.69 -1.09 -7.04
N SER A 24 4.11 -0.99 -8.24
CA SER A 24 4.04 0.28 -8.97
C SER A 24 3.17 1.31 -8.24
N ILE A 25 2.01 0.89 -7.73
CA ILE A 25 1.14 1.76 -6.91
C ILE A 25 1.88 2.23 -5.66
N LYS A 26 2.57 1.32 -4.97
CA LYS A 26 3.34 1.66 -3.77
C LYS A 26 4.43 2.69 -4.08
N GLU A 27 5.17 2.52 -5.17
CA GLU A 27 6.19 3.47 -5.60
C GLU A 27 5.60 4.84 -5.97
N ASP A 28 4.48 4.86 -6.69
CA ASP A 28 3.85 6.12 -7.12
C ASP A 28 3.24 6.90 -5.94
N LEU A 29 2.72 6.20 -4.93
CA LEU A 29 2.28 6.82 -3.68
C LEU A 29 3.47 7.41 -2.91
N VAL A 30 4.60 6.69 -2.83
CA VAL A 30 5.82 7.20 -2.19
C VAL A 30 6.35 8.43 -2.93
N LYS A 31 6.34 8.45 -4.28
CA LYS A 31 6.71 9.63 -5.08
C LYS A 31 5.80 10.84 -4.82
N GLN A 32 4.54 10.60 -4.45
CA GLN A 32 3.59 11.64 -4.04
C GLN A 32 3.75 12.06 -2.57
N GLY A 33 4.71 11.47 -1.84
CA GLY A 33 4.98 11.79 -0.44
C GLY A 33 4.09 11.02 0.54
N VAL A 34 3.39 9.98 0.10
CA VAL A 34 2.56 9.16 0.99
C VAL A 34 3.45 8.30 1.87
N VAL A 35 3.26 8.42 3.18
CA VAL A 35 3.90 7.57 4.18
C VAL A 35 2.98 6.39 4.49
N TYR A 36 3.41 5.18 4.12
CA TYR A 36 2.69 3.94 4.44
C TYR A 36 3.42 3.21 5.58
N THR A 37 2.93 3.37 6.80
CA THR A 37 3.52 2.75 7.99
C THR A 37 2.44 2.49 9.05
N ASP A 38 2.73 1.62 10.02
CA ASP A 38 1.85 1.36 11.15
C ASP A 38 1.89 2.51 12.17
N MET A 39 0.90 2.55 13.07
CA MET A 39 0.78 3.66 14.03
C MET A 39 1.94 3.71 15.04
N GLU A 40 2.52 2.57 15.43
CA GLU A 40 3.64 2.54 16.38
C GLU A 40 4.91 3.16 15.75
N SER A 41 5.16 2.84 14.48
CA SER A 41 6.24 3.46 13.72
C SER A 41 5.94 4.94 13.44
N ALA A 42 4.69 5.29 13.10
CA ALA A 42 4.28 6.66 12.82
C ALA A 42 4.51 7.62 14.01
N ILE A 43 4.19 7.20 15.24
CA ILE A 43 4.42 8.03 16.44
C ILE A 43 5.90 8.23 16.77
N LYS A 44 6.79 7.35 16.29
CA LYS A 44 8.24 7.43 16.54
C LYS A 44 8.96 8.23 15.45
N GLU A 45 8.61 7.99 14.19
CA GLU A 45 9.32 8.54 13.03
C GLU A 45 8.68 9.82 12.47
N TYR A 46 7.37 10.01 12.66
CA TYR A 46 6.57 11.13 12.13
C TYR A 46 5.73 11.78 13.24
N GLU A 47 6.34 11.90 14.44
CA GLU A 47 5.68 12.34 15.66
C GLU A 47 5.04 13.74 15.52
N ASP A 48 5.68 14.64 14.79
CA ASP A 48 5.23 16.00 14.51
C ASP A 48 3.89 16.01 13.75
N ILE A 49 3.79 15.22 12.68
CA ILE A 49 2.56 15.06 11.90
C ILE A 49 1.46 14.46 12.77
N VAL A 50 1.77 13.39 13.50
CA VAL A 50 0.77 12.72 14.35
C VAL A 50 0.24 13.68 15.42
N LYS A 51 1.12 14.35 16.16
CA LYS A 51 0.73 15.33 17.20
C LYS A 51 -0.12 16.46 16.64
N GLU A 52 0.12 16.89 15.41
CA GLU A 52 -0.68 17.93 14.78
C GLU A 52 -2.14 17.50 14.65
N TYR A 53 -2.46 16.25 14.34
CA TYR A 53 -3.84 15.83 14.04
C TYR A 53 -4.50 14.96 15.12
N PHE A 54 -3.72 14.39 16.04
CA PHE A 54 -4.22 13.44 17.03
C PHE A 54 -5.31 14.04 17.92
N MET A 55 -6.43 13.32 18.05
CA MET A 55 -7.59 13.67 18.89
C MET A 55 -8.24 15.03 18.60
N LYS A 56 -8.02 15.64 17.42
CA LYS A 56 -8.70 16.89 17.02
C LYS A 56 -10.17 16.69 16.66
N CYS A 57 -10.48 15.66 15.88
CA CYS A 57 -11.85 15.40 15.41
C CYS A 57 -12.66 14.53 16.39
N VAL A 58 -12.00 13.65 17.13
CA VAL A 58 -12.61 12.77 18.14
C VAL A 58 -11.83 12.97 19.43
N PRO A 59 -12.29 13.86 20.32
CA PRO A 59 -11.62 14.14 21.58
C PRO A 59 -11.67 12.92 22.53
N PRO A 60 -10.76 12.84 23.51
CA PRO A 60 -10.77 11.75 24.49
C PRO A 60 -11.98 11.82 25.43
N SER A 61 -12.72 12.92 25.43
CA SER A 61 -13.92 13.10 26.25
C SER A 61 -15.20 12.54 25.62
N ASP A 62 -15.18 12.12 24.35
CA ASP A 62 -16.35 11.64 23.61
C ASP A 62 -16.72 10.17 23.90
N HIS A 63 -16.45 9.71 25.13
CA HIS A 63 -16.78 8.36 25.61
C HIS A 63 -18.28 8.17 25.90
#